data_AF-A0A378B3U2-F1
#
_entry.id   AF-A0A378B3U2-F1
#
_cell.length_a   1.000
_cell.length_b   1.000
_cell.length_c   1.000
_cell.angle_alpha   90.00
_cell.angle_beta   90.00
_cell.angle_gamma   90.00
#
_symmetry.space_group_name_H-M   'P 1'
#
loop_
_entity.id
_entity.type
_entity.pdbx_description
1 polymer ?
#
loop_
_entity_poly.entity_id
_entity_poly.type
_entity_poly.pdbx_seq_one_letter_code
_entity_poly.pdbx_strand_id
1 'polypeptide(L)'
;MDERGHYAERVDFSLAVATPAHWSAETPNCYRAVVTLWRGDELLEAEAWDIGFRRIEIADGLLRLNGKPLLIRGVNRHEHHHLRGQVVTEADMVQDILLMKQNNFNAVRCSHYPNAPRWYELCNRYGLYVVDEANIETHGMVPMNRLSDDPAWLPAFSARVTRMVQSNRNHPCIIIWSLGNESGGGGNHEALYHWLKRNDPSRPVQYEGGGADTTATDIICPMYARVERDQPIPAVPKWGIKKWISLPGEQRPLILCEYAHAMGNSLGNFADYWQAFREYPRLQGGFIWDWPTRRSAKPLPTAASAGPMAATLVISLTIASSV
;
A
#
# COMPACT_ATOMS: atom_id res chain seq x y z
N MET A 1 8.78 20.63 -11.89
CA MET A 1 9.90 21.30 -12.57
C MET A 1 10.72 20.23 -13.27
N ASP A 2 10.88 20.32 -14.59
CA ASP A 2 11.96 19.64 -15.31
C ASP A 2 13.02 20.68 -15.71
N GLU A 3 14.09 20.19 -16.31
CA GLU A 3 15.39 20.85 -16.55
C GLU A 3 15.34 22.01 -17.57
N ARG A 4 14.14 22.40 -18.06
CA ARG A 4 13.96 23.33 -19.17
C ARG A 4 13.45 24.73 -18.79
N GLY A 5 13.35 25.06 -17.50
CA GLY A 5 12.96 26.40 -17.04
C GLY A 5 11.45 26.69 -17.13
N HIS A 6 11.09 27.97 -17.03
CA HIS A 6 9.71 28.45 -17.04
C HIS A 6 9.08 28.25 -18.43
N TYR A 7 8.06 27.41 -18.53
CA TYR A 7 7.23 27.32 -19.71
C TYR A 7 6.25 28.50 -19.69
N ALA A 8 6.11 29.23 -20.80
CA ALA A 8 5.12 30.30 -20.95
C ALA A 8 3.67 29.81 -20.70
N GLU A 9 3.45 28.49 -20.67
CA GLU A 9 2.17 27.82 -20.48
C GLU A 9 1.98 27.28 -19.05
N ARG A 10 2.80 27.70 -18.08
CA ARG A 10 2.65 27.34 -16.66
C ARG A 10 2.41 28.57 -15.81
N VAL A 11 1.50 28.44 -14.86
CA VAL A 11 1.23 29.43 -13.82
C VAL A 11 1.21 28.72 -12.47
N ASP A 12 1.89 29.32 -11.49
CA ASP A 12 1.91 28.84 -10.12
C ASP A 12 1.13 29.82 -9.23
N PHE A 13 0.14 29.31 -8.50
CA PHE A 13 -0.61 30.08 -7.52
C PHE A 13 -0.23 29.65 -6.11
N SER A 14 -0.08 30.62 -5.21
CA SER A 14 0.08 30.37 -3.78
C SER A 14 -1.09 31.00 -3.04
N LEU A 15 -1.82 30.17 -2.30
CA LEU A 15 -2.98 30.57 -1.51
C LEU A 15 -2.68 30.31 -0.04
N ALA A 16 -2.66 31.36 0.76
CA ALA A 16 -2.52 31.24 2.21
C ALA A 16 -3.84 30.75 2.82
N VAL A 17 -3.79 29.66 3.56
CA VAL A 17 -4.92 29.14 4.34
C VAL A 17 -4.59 29.26 5.82
N ALA A 18 -5.29 30.15 6.51
CA ALA A 18 -5.15 30.29 7.95
C ALA A 18 -5.72 29.04 8.64
N THR A 19 -4.93 28.46 9.57
CA THR A 19 -5.36 27.35 10.43
C THR A 19 -6.08 26.21 9.69
N PRO A 20 -5.44 25.54 8.72
CA PRO A 20 -6.11 24.51 7.93
C PRO A 20 -6.49 23.30 8.79
N ALA A 21 -7.67 22.73 8.55
CA ALA A 21 -8.02 21.45 9.14
C ALA A 21 -7.12 20.35 8.57
N HIS A 22 -6.32 19.73 9.43
CA HIS A 22 -5.36 18.71 8.98
C HIS A 22 -6.07 17.43 8.54
N TRP A 23 -5.57 16.82 7.48
CA TRP A 23 -5.95 15.49 7.05
C TRP A 23 -5.13 14.43 7.80
N SER A 24 -5.82 13.37 8.24
CA SER A 24 -5.22 12.13 8.75
C SER A 24 -6.16 10.95 8.50
N ALA A 25 -5.70 9.72 8.72
CA ALA A 25 -6.58 8.55 8.68
C ALA A 25 -7.63 8.55 9.82
N GLU A 26 -7.40 9.31 10.88
CA GLU A 26 -8.33 9.46 12.01
C GLU A 26 -9.39 10.54 11.73
N THR A 27 -8.96 11.64 11.13
CA THR A 27 -9.78 12.80 10.74
C THR A 27 -9.51 13.19 9.29
N PRO A 28 -10.22 12.59 8.31
CA PRO A 28 -9.95 12.77 6.88
C PRO A 28 -10.51 14.10 6.34
N ASN A 29 -10.08 15.22 6.92
CA ASN A 29 -10.50 16.55 6.47
C ASN A 29 -9.99 16.82 5.04
N CYS A 30 -10.92 16.98 4.10
CA CYS A 30 -10.62 17.33 2.71
C CYS A 30 -11.27 18.66 2.33
N TYR A 31 -10.49 19.49 1.65
CA TYR A 31 -10.94 20.66 0.92
C TYR A 31 -11.10 20.29 -0.56
N ARG A 32 -11.85 21.10 -1.32
CA ARG A 32 -11.94 20.97 -2.77
C ARG A 32 -11.15 22.10 -3.42
N ALA A 33 -10.08 21.76 -4.14
CA ALA A 33 -9.41 22.72 -5.01
C ALA A 33 -10.07 22.65 -6.39
N VAL A 34 -10.52 23.78 -6.90
CA VAL A 34 -11.09 23.91 -8.25
C VAL A 34 -10.16 24.82 -9.04
N VAL A 35 -9.69 24.33 -10.19
CA VAL A 35 -8.84 25.05 -11.12
C VAL A 35 -9.64 25.27 -12.39
N THR A 36 -9.81 26.53 -12.79
CA THR A 36 -10.63 26.91 -13.93
C THR A 36 -9.79 27.63 -14.98
N LEU A 37 -9.93 27.24 -16.24
CA LEU A 37 -9.32 27.90 -17.38
C LEU A 37 -10.35 28.84 -18.03
N TRP A 38 -9.99 30.12 -18.18
CA TRP A 38 -10.86 31.16 -18.73
C TRP A 38 -10.24 31.81 -19.97
N ARG A 39 -11.09 32.28 -20.89
CA ARG A 39 -10.73 33.17 -21.99
C ARG A 39 -11.61 34.42 -21.93
N GLY A 40 -11.10 35.50 -21.36
CA GLY A 40 -11.94 36.65 -21.00
C GLY A 40 -12.98 36.20 -19.95
N ASP A 41 -14.26 36.43 -20.24
CA ASP A 41 -15.38 36.02 -19.38
C ASP A 41 -15.94 34.61 -19.72
N GLU A 42 -15.35 33.91 -20.70
CA GLU A 42 -15.74 32.56 -21.09
C GLU A 42 -14.98 31.51 -20.26
N LEU A 43 -15.70 30.69 -19.49
CA LEU A 43 -15.14 29.50 -18.84
C LEU A 43 -14.94 28.41 -19.89
N LEU A 44 -13.68 28.01 -20.11
CA LEU A 44 -13.34 26.95 -21.07
C LEU A 44 -13.38 25.56 -20.42
N GLU A 45 -12.81 25.42 -19.23
CA GLU A 45 -12.65 24.13 -18.56
C GLU A 45 -12.52 24.32 -17.05
N ALA A 46 -12.96 23.33 -16.28
CA ALA A 46 -12.77 23.28 -14.84
C ALA A 46 -12.38 21.87 -14.40
N GLU A 47 -11.32 21.77 -13.61
CA GLU A 47 -10.86 20.55 -12.99
C GLU A 47 -10.85 20.70 -11.48
N ALA A 48 -11.01 19.60 -10.75
CA ALA A 48 -11.06 19.69 -9.30
C ALA A 48 -10.59 18.42 -8.57
N TRP A 49 -9.91 18.64 -7.45
CA TRP A 49 -9.32 17.59 -6.63
C TRP A 49 -9.64 17.78 -5.16
N ASP A 50 -9.66 16.67 -4.44
CA ASP A 50 -9.72 16.66 -2.98
C ASP A 50 -8.32 16.88 -2.42
N ILE A 51 -8.15 17.95 -1.63
CA ILE A 51 -6.89 18.32 -1.01
C ILE A 51 -6.97 18.06 0.49
N GLY A 52 -5.98 17.36 1.03
CA GLY A 52 -5.81 17.19 2.47
C GLY A 52 -4.54 17.89 2.94
N PHE A 53 -4.68 18.82 3.88
CA PHE A 53 -3.52 19.48 4.49
C PHE A 53 -2.82 18.50 5.42
N ARG A 54 -1.67 18.00 4.98
CA ARG A 54 -0.79 17.21 5.82
C ARG A 54 0.67 17.45 5.48
N ARG A 55 1.56 17.11 6.42
CA ARG A 55 2.99 17.05 6.21
C ARG A 55 3.50 15.68 6.62
N ILE A 56 4.25 15.04 5.74
CA ILE A 56 4.90 13.76 5.98
C ILE A 56 6.40 14.03 6.02
N GLU A 57 7.09 13.45 6.99
CA GLU A 57 8.54 13.55 7.10
C GLU A 57 9.11 12.35 7.85
N ILE A 58 10.38 12.02 7.59
CA ILE A 58 11.16 11.15 8.47
C ILE A 58 12.11 12.06 9.23
N ALA A 59 11.95 12.13 10.55
CA ALA A 59 12.75 12.96 11.44
C ALA A 59 13.11 12.16 12.70
N ASP A 60 14.39 12.18 13.07
CA ASP A 60 14.96 11.42 14.19
C ASP A 60 14.68 9.91 14.10
N GLY A 61 14.71 9.38 12.87
CA GLY A 61 14.42 7.97 12.59
C GLY A 61 12.95 7.58 12.69
N LEU A 62 12.03 8.55 12.73
CA LEU A 62 10.58 8.31 12.84
C LEU A 62 9.83 8.89 11.64
N LEU A 63 9.00 8.08 10.99
CA LEU A 63 7.97 8.53 10.06
C LEU A 63 6.88 9.28 10.82
N ARG A 64 6.69 10.56 10.49
CA ARG A 64 5.72 11.45 11.13
C ARG A 64 4.69 11.93 10.14
N LEU A 65 3.46 12.08 10.63
CA LEU A 65 2.40 12.82 9.96
C LEU A 65 2.01 13.99 10.85
N ASN A 66 2.04 15.21 10.31
CA ASN A 66 1.70 16.44 11.02
C ASN A 66 2.50 16.58 12.33
N GLY A 67 3.79 16.20 12.30
CA GLY A 67 4.71 16.25 13.43
C GLY A 67 4.59 15.10 14.45
N LYS A 68 3.64 14.16 14.27
CA LYS A 68 3.44 13.03 15.20
C LYS A 68 3.89 11.71 14.58
N PRO A 69 4.63 10.85 15.31
CA PRO A 69 5.05 9.54 14.80
C PRO A 69 3.83 8.65 14.53
N LEU A 70 3.83 7.99 13.38
CA LEU A 70 2.77 7.05 13.02
C LEU A 70 3.00 5.67 13.66
N LEU A 71 1.89 4.97 13.90
CA LEU A 71 1.88 3.52 14.10
C LEU A 71 0.98 2.91 13.02
N ILE A 72 1.61 2.23 12.06
CA ILE A 72 0.94 1.65 10.89
C ILE A 72 0.24 0.36 11.30
N ARG A 73 -1.09 0.38 11.20
CA ARG A 73 -2.00 -0.75 11.33
C ARG A 73 -2.44 -1.11 9.93
N GLY A 74 -1.52 -1.72 9.18
CA GLY A 74 -1.64 -1.89 7.74
C GLY A 74 -2.09 -3.28 7.31
N VAL A 75 -2.64 -3.36 6.10
CA VAL A 75 -2.86 -4.61 5.36
C VAL A 75 -2.46 -4.45 3.90
N ASN A 76 -1.89 -5.49 3.29
CA ASN A 76 -1.68 -5.56 1.86
C ASN A 76 -3.01 -5.89 1.19
N ARG A 77 -3.41 -5.12 0.18
CA ARG A 77 -4.63 -5.39 -0.59
C ARG A 77 -4.32 -5.58 -2.06
N HIS A 78 -4.76 -6.72 -2.59
CA HIS A 78 -4.90 -6.93 -4.03
C HIS A 78 -6.31 -6.54 -4.50
N GLU A 79 -6.40 -6.03 -5.73
CA GLU A 79 -7.69 -5.89 -6.42
C GLU A 79 -8.17 -7.27 -6.88
N HIS A 80 -9.06 -7.88 -6.10
CA HIS A 80 -9.64 -9.18 -6.39
C HIS A 80 -11.10 -9.25 -5.94
N HIS A 81 -11.93 -9.82 -6.80
CA HIS A 81 -13.30 -10.22 -6.51
C HIS A 81 -13.52 -11.65 -6.96
N HIS A 82 -14.04 -12.48 -6.06
CA HIS A 82 -14.21 -13.93 -6.27
C HIS A 82 -14.98 -14.33 -7.54
N LEU A 83 -15.89 -13.49 -8.04
CA LEU A 83 -16.62 -13.74 -9.31
C LEU A 83 -16.01 -13.04 -10.53
N ARG A 84 -15.31 -11.92 -10.32
CA ARG A 84 -14.92 -11.00 -11.41
C ARG A 84 -13.41 -10.95 -11.66
N GLY A 85 -12.64 -11.79 -10.94
CA GLY A 85 -11.19 -11.74 -10.99
C GLY A 85 -10.71 -10.39 -10.47
N GLN A 86 -9.91 -9.68 -11.26
CA GLN A 86 -9.30 -8.41 -10.84
C GLN A 86 -10.22 -7.19 -11.03
N VAL A 87 -11.44 -7.37 -11.55
CA VAL A 87 -12.39 -6.27 -11.71
C VAL A 87 -13.16 -6.06 -10.40
N VAL A 88 -12.74 -5.05 -9.65
CA VAL A 88 -13.40 -4.56 -8.43
C VAL A 88 -14.26 -3.33 -8.74
N THR A 89 -15.44 -3.26 -8.11
CA THR A 89 -16.37 -2.14 -8.20
C THR A 89 -16.17 -1.17 -7.02
N GLU A 90 -16.73 0.03 -7.11
CA GLU A 90 -16.76 0.96 -5.98
C GLU A 90 -17.41 0.35 -4.73
N ALA A 91 -18.48 -0.45 -4.89
CA ALA A 91 -19.13 -1.11 -3.77
C ALA A 91 -18.21 -2.10 -3.06
N ASP A 92 -17.41 -2.87 -3.82
CA ASP A 92 -16.40 -3.78 -3.24
C ASP A 92 -15.32 -2.99 -2.49
N MET A 93 -14.84 -1.88 -3.08
CA MET A 93 -13.85 -1.01 -2.44
C MET A 93 -14.37 -0.40 -1.14
N VAL A 94 -15.61 0.11 -1.13
CA VAL A 94 -16.24 0.67 0.07
C VAL A 94 -16.41 -0.41 1.13
N GLN A 95 -16.83 -1.62 0.75
CA GLN A 95 -16.94 -2.74 1.68
C GLN A 95 -15.59 -3.07 2.32
N ASP A 96 -14.52 -3.17 1.51
CA ASP A 96 -13.16 -3.40 2.00
C ASP A 96 -12.72 -2.33 3.00
N ILE A 97 -12.91 -1.06 2.65
CA ILE A 97 -12.53 0.08 3.50
C ILE A 97 -13.29 0.04 4.83
N LEU A 98 -14.61 -0.16 4.78
CA LEU A 98 -15.43 -0.22 6.00
C LEU A 98 -14.98 -1.35 6.93
N LEU A 99 -14.73 -2.54 6.38
CA LEU A 99 -14.25 -3.68 7.16
C LEU A 99 -12.86 -3.42 7.74
N MET A 100 -11.95 -2.83 6.98
CA MET A 100 -10.62 -2.43 7.48
C MET A 100 -10.75 -1.47 8.66
N LYS A 101 -11.55 -0.41 8.52
CA LYS A 101 -11.70 0.61 9.56
C LYS A 101 -12.39 0.06 10.81
N GLN A 102 -13.42 -0.77 10.65
CA GLN A 102 -14.10 -1.45 11.75
C GLN A 102 -13.17 -2.40 12.51
N ASN A 103 -12.15 -2.94 11.84
CA ASN A 103 -11.13 -3.81 12.43
C ASN A 103 -9.83 -3.06 12.78
N ASN A 104 -9.91 -1.74 12.99
CA ASN A 104 -8.81 -0.88 13.47
C ASN A 104 -7.60 -0.76 12.52
N PHE A 105 -7.73 -1.13 11.25
CA PHE A 105 -6.72 -0.79 10.25
C PHE A 105 -6.79 0.70 9.93
N ASN A 106 -5.61 1.31 9.77
CA ASN A 106 -5.47 2.71 9.37
C ASN A 106 -4.67 2.87 8.08
N ALA A 107 -4.15 1.78 7.51
CA ALA A 107 -3.31 1.83 6.33
C ALA A 107 -3.52 0.64 5.38
N VAL A 108 -3.19 0.85 4.11
CA VAL A 108 -3.22 -0.16 3.06
C VAL A 108 -2.02 -0.01 2.14
N ARG A 109 -1.41 -1.12 1.75
CA ARG A 109 -0.40 -1.16 0.68
C ARG A 109 -1.03 -1.71 -0.59
N CYS A 110 -0.86 -0.97 -1.69
CA CYS A 110 -1.33 -1.33 -3.04
C CYS A 110 -0.47 -2.46 -3.63
N SER A 111 -0.60 -3.68 -3.09
CA SER A 111 0.18 -4.84 -3.54
C SER A 111 -0.31 -5.31 -4.93
N HIS A 112 0.49 -5.32 -5.99
CA HIS A 112 1.83 -4.72 -6.16
C HIS A 112 1.83 -3.80 -7.39
N TYR A 113 0.88 -2.88 -7.41
CA TYR A 113 0.59 -2.02 -8.56
C TYR A 113 -0.33 -0.86 -8.16
N PRO A 114 -0.34 0.25 -8.93
CA PRO A 114 -1.32 1.30 -8.75
C PRO A 114 -2.73 0.72 -8.92
N ASN A 115 -3.61 1.00 -7.96
CA ASN A 115 -4.98 0.52 -7.95
C ASN A 115 -5.88 1.40 -8.86
N ALA A 116 -7.15 1.02 -9.01
CA ALA A 116 -8.13 1.84 -9.72
C ALA A 116 -8.22 3.26 -9.11
N PRO A 117 -8.32 4.35 -9.91
CA PRO A 117 -8.31 5.73 -9.41
C PRO A 117 -9.30 6.00 -8.28
N ARG A 118 -10.49 5.39 -8.37
CA ARG A 118 -11.55 5.51 -7.36
C ARG A 118 -11.11 5.06 -5.97
N TRP A 119 -10.18 4.11 -5.85
CA TRP A 119 -9.63 3.64 -4.57
C TRP A 119 -9.01 4.80 -3.76
N TYR A 120 -8.20 5.63 -4.41
CA TYR A 120 -7.50 6.72 -3.72
C TYR A 120 -8.46 7.84 -3.30
N GLU A 121 -9.50 8.11 -4.08
CA GLU A 121 -10.56 9.05 -3.72
C GLU A 121 -11.33 8.57 -2.48
N LEU A 122 -11.66 7.28 -2.43
CA LEU A 122 -12.30 6.68 -1.26
C LEU A 122 -11.37 6.71 -0.05
N CYS A 123 -10.09 6.34 -0.20
CA CYS A 123 -9.10 6.42 0.89
C CYS A 123 -8.89 7.85 1.40
N ASN A 124 -8.96 8.87 0.53
CA ASN A 124 -8.94 10.28 0.95
C ASN A 124 -10.11 10.59 1.90
N ARG A 125 -11.31 10.14 1.56
CA ARG A 125 -12.56 10.49 2.24
C ARG A 125 -12.84 9.67 3.50
N TYR A 126 -12.56 8.36 3.47
CA TYR A 126 -12.72 7.47 4.62
C TYR A 126 -11.52 7.50 5.56
N GLY A 127 -10.37 7.98 5.09
CA GLY A 127 -9.13 8.10 5.85
C GLY A 127 -8.39 6.76 5.98
N LEU A 128 -7.58 6.42 4.98
CA LEU A 128 -6.57 5.38 5.11
C LEU A 128 -5.23 5.92 4.61
N TYR A 129 -4.15 5.57 5.29
CA TYR A 129 -2.80 5.80 4.79
C TYR A 129 -2.48 4.80 3.69
N VAL A 130 -2.00 5.28 2.55
CA VAL A 130 -1.73 4.46 1.37
C VAL A 130 -0.23 4.45 1.08
N VAL A 131 0.32 3.25 0.89
CA VAL A 131 1.56 3.03 0.15
C VAL A 131 1.16 2.76 -1.30
N ASP A 132 1.45 3.71 -2.20
CA ASP A 132 1.19 3.53 -3.62
C ASP A 132 2.43 2.96 -4.31
N GLU A 133 2.27 1.84 -5.00
CA GLU A 133 3.38 0.98 -5.42
C GLU A 133 3.41 0.83 -6.94
N ALA A 134 4.58 1.04 -7.54
CA ALA A 134 4.74 0.88 -8.97
C ALA A 134 4.50 -0.58 -9.38
N ASN A 135 3.89 -0.79 -10.55
CA ASN A 135 3.62 -2.12 -11.10
C ASN A 135 4.92 -2.74 -11.64
N ILE A 136 5.85 -3.09 -10.77
CA ILE A 136 7.17 -3.65 -11.09
C ILE A 136 7.40 -4.82 -10.15
N GLU A 137 7.34 -6.03 -10.71
CA GLU A 137 7.71 -7.26 -9.99
C GLU A 137 8.39 -8.22 -10.96
N THR A 138 9.62 -8.63 -10.64
CA THR A 138 10.43 -9.55 -11.45
C THR A 138 10.90 -10.76 -10.65
N HIS A 139 10.06 -11.21 -9.71
CA HIS A 139 10.36 -12.31 -8.80
C HIS A 139 10.91 -13.55 -9.53
N GLY A 140 10.36 -13.88 -10.69
CA GLY A 140 10.74 -15.06 -11.48
C GLY A 140 12.13 -15.02 -12.17
N MET A 141 12.90 -13.94 -12.03
CA MET A 141 14.23 -13.80 -12.64
C MET A 141 15.34 -14.43 -11.78
N VAL A 142 16.46 -14.83 -12.41
CA VAL A 142 17.63 -15.41 -11.70
C VAL A 142 18.95 -14.74 -12.11
N PRO A 143 19.63 -13.95 -11.27
CA PRO A 143 19.13 -13.43 -10.01
C PRO A 143 17.88 -12.55 -10.22
N MET A 144 17.13 -12.33 -9.14
CA MET A 144 15.88 -11.56 -9.15
C MET A 144 16.06 -10.15 -9.73
N ASN A 145 17.25 -9.55 -9.55
CA ASN A 145 17.60 -8.22 -10.04
C ASN A 145 18.04 -8.18 -11.51
N ARG A 146 18.01 -9.29 -12.26
CA ARG A 146 18.54 -9.36 -13.64
C ARG A 146 17.99 -8.24 -14.53
N LEU A 147 16.72 -7.87 -14.38
CA LEU A 147 16.11 -6.79 -15.18
C LEU A 147 16.26 -5.42 -14.50
N SER A 148 16.24 -5.36 -13.17
CA SER A 148 16.38 -4.10 -12.46
C SER A 148 17.81 -3.53 -12.47
N ASP A 149 18.80 -4.36 -12.80
CA ASP A 149 20.20 -3.95 -12.91
C ASP A 149 20.67 -3.82 -14.37
N ASP A 150 19.78 -4.06 -15.34
CA ASP A 150 20.04 -3.88 -16.77
C ASP A 150 19.55 -2.48 -17.21
N PRO A 151 20.45 -1.56 -17.63
CA PRO A 151 20.06 -0.23 -18.09
C PRO A 151 19.12 -0.24 -19.29
N ALA A 152 19.09 -1.31 -20.10
CA ALA A 152 18.15 -1.44 -21.21
C ALA A 152 16.69 -1.48 -20.75
N TRP A 153 16.44 -1.88 -19.50
CA TRP A 153 15.09 -1.92 -18.90
C TRP A 153 14.70 -0.63 -18.18
N LEU A 154 15.64 0.32 -18.00
CA LEU A 154 15.36 1.60 -17.34
C LEU A 154 14.16 2.36 -17.93
N PRO A 155 13.96 2.44 -19.26
CA PRO A 155 12.79 3.12 -19.82
C PRO A 155 11.46 2.47 -19.38
N ALA A 156 11.41 1.14 -19.29
CA ALA A 156 10.20 0.41 -18.89
C ALA A 156 9.92 0.57 -17.38
N PHE A 157 10.95 0.49 -16.55
CA PHE A 157 10.86 0.76 -15.12
C PHE A 157 10.43 2.21 -14.86
N SER A 158 11.08 3.16 -15.55
CA SER A 158 10.80 4.60 -15.43
C SER A 158 9.36 4.93 -15.82
N ALA A 159 8.84 4.38 -16.91
CA ALA A 159 7.46 4.63 -17.32
C ALA A 159 6.44 4.19 -16.25
N ARG A 160 6.73 3.13 -15.48
CA ARG A 160 5.83 2.62 -14.43
C ARG A 160 5.85 3.50 -13.19
N VAL A 161 7.03 3.94 -12.75
CA VAL A 161 7.18 4.83 -11.58
C VAL A 161 6.68 6.24 -11.90
N THR A 162 7.16 6.83 -12.99
CA THR A 162 6.86 8.24 -13.33
C THR A 162 5.37 8.47 -13.59
N ARG A 163 4.70 7.54 -14.29
CA ARG A 163 3.26 7.66 -14.58
C ARG A 163 2.40 7.45 -13.34
N MET A 164 2.78 6.54 -12.43
CA MET A 164 2.10 6.40 -11.13
C MET A 164 2.09 7.73 -10.38
N VAL A 165 3.26 8.38 -10.25
CA VAL A 165 3.36 9.67 -9.55
C VAL A 165 2.59 10.77 -10.27
N GLN A 166 2.71 10.86 -11.60
CA GLN A 166 2.01 11.87 -12.38
C GLN A 166 0.48 11.79 -12.21
N SER A 167 -0.07 10.58 -12.15
CA SER A 167 -1.50 10.35 -11.95
C SER A 167 -1.94 10.57 -10.50
N ASN A 168 -1.12 10.18 -9.51
CA ASN A 168 -1.62 10.01 -8.14
C ASN A 168 -1.09 11.01 -7.11
N ARG A 169 -0.10 11.86 -7.46
CA ARG A 169 0.58 12.78 -6.51
C ARG A 169 -0.32 13.72 -5.71
N ASN A 170 -1.52 14.02 -6.20
CA ASN A 170 -2.45 14.94 -5.56
C ASN A 170 -3.28 14.28 -4.43
N HIS A 171 -3.28 12.95 -4.31
CA HIS A 171 -4.07 12.28 -3.28
C HIS A 171 -3.44 12.43 -1.89
N PRO A 172 -4.18 12.98 -0.90
CA PRO A 172 -3.69 13.05 0.46
C PRO A 172 -3.49 11.71 1.14
N CYS A 173 -4.27 10.69 0.77
CA CYS A 173 -4.15 9.36 1.35
C CYS A 173 -2.79 8.70 1.12
N ILE A 174 -2.14 9.02 0.00
CA ILE A 174 -0.81 8.49 -0.32
C ILE A 174 0.21 9.18 0.57
N ILE A 175 0.87 8.38 1.42
CA ILE A 175 1.90 8.87 2.34
C ILE A 175 3.30 8.35 2.00
N ILE A 176 3.42 7.28 1.22
CA ILE A 176 4.69 6.65 0.85
C ILE A 176 4.58 6.21 -0.61
N TRP A 177 5.65 6.40 -1.38
CA TRP A 177 5.83 5.77 -2.69
C TRP A 177 6.61 4.47 -2.54
N SER A 178 6.21 3.42 -3.26
CA SER A 178 7.00 2.18 -3.38
C SER A 178 7.47 1.96 -4.81
N LEU A 179 8.73 1.57 -4.98
CA LEU A 179 9.35 1.34 -6.30
C LEU A 179 8.91 0.04 -6.97
N GLY A 180 8.12 -0.78 -6.28
CA GLY A 180 7.66 -2.08 -6.75
C GLY A 180 7.85 -3.15 -5.68
N ASN A 181 7.84 -4.40 -6.10
CA ASN A 181 7.95 -5.57 -5.24
C ASN A 181 8.96 -6.57 -5.80
N GLU A 182 9.61 -7.34 -4.92
CA GLU A 182 10.40 -8.55 -5.24
C GLU A 182 11.10 -8.55 -6.61
N SER A 183 11.87 -7.49 -6.88
CA SER A 183 12.63 -7.33 -8.14
C SER A 183 14.13 -7.23 -7.88
N GLY A 184 14.59 -7.71 -6.72
CA GLY A 184 15.98 -7.59 -6.25
C GLY A 184 16.45 -6.12 -6.11
N GLY A 185 17.74 -5.89 -5.82
CA GLY A 185 18.35 -4.56 -5.81
C GLY A 185 19.17 -4.33 -7.07
N GLY A 186 19.01 -3.19 -7.76
CA GLY A 186 19.74 -2.89 -9.00
C GLY A 186 19.70 -1.41 -9.37
N GLY A 187 20.58 -1.00 -10.30
CA GLY A 187 20.79 0.41 -10.65
C GLY A 187 19.55 1.16 -11.14
N ASN A 188 18.57 0.48 -11.73
CA ASN A 188 17.31 1.12 -12.14
C ASN A 188 16.49 1.57 -10.92
N HIS A 189 16.52 0.84 -9.80
CA HIS A 189 15.85 1.24 -8.57
C HIS A 189 16.53 2.48 -7.95
N GLU A 190 17.85 2.54 -7.94
CA GLU A 190 18.59 3.72 -7.43
C GLU A 190 18.28 4.97 -8.25
N ALA A 191 18.29 4.86 -9.58
CA ALA A 191 17.95 5.96 -10.47
C ALA A 191 16.52 6.49 -10.20
N LEU A 192 15.56 5.59 -10.02
CA LEU A 192 14.15 5.94 -9.80
C LEU A 192 13.87 6.42 -8.38
N TYR A 193 14.59 5.91 -7.39
CA TYR A 193 14.61 6.46 -6.03
C TYR A 193 15.02 7.94 -6.08
N HIS A 194 16.17 8.26 -6.65
CA HIS A 194 16.65 9.64 -6.75
C HIS A 194 15.71 10.53 -7.58
N TRP A 195 15.11 9.99 -8.64
CA TRP A 195 14.09 10.69 -9.40
C TRP A 195 12.87 11.04 -8.52
N LEU A 196 12.36 10.11 -7.72
CA LEU A 196 11.25 10.37 -6.78
C LEU A 196 11.62 11.43 -5.74
N LYS A 197 12.79 11.31 -5.11
CA LYS A 197 13.26 12.28 -4.12
C LYS A 197 13.34 13.70 -4.69
N ARG A 198 13.67 13.84 -5.98
CA ARG A 198 13.73 15.13 -6.68
C ARG A 198 12.35 15.64 -7.13
N ASN A 199 11.46 14.76 -7.58
CA ASN A 199 10.21 15.15 -8.24
C ASN A 199 9.01 15.23 -7.30
N ASP A 200 9.02 14.50 -6.18
CA ASP A 200 8.06 14.63 -5.10
C ASP A 200 8.75 14.52 -3.73
N PRO A 201 9.35 15.61 -3.23
CA PRO A 201 10.01 15.61 -1.92
C PRO A 201 9.02 15.56 -0.75
N SER A 202 7.70 15.57 -1.01
CA SER A 202 6.68 15.59 0.05
C SER A 202 6.42 14.23 0.69
N ARG A 203 6.98 13.15 0.13
CA ARG A 203 6.77 11.76 0.58
C ARG A 203 8.09 10.99 0.64
N PRO A 204 8.27 10.10 1.63
CA PRO A 204 9.32 9.09 1.61
C PRO A 204 9.07 8.04 0.50
N VAL A 205 10.14 7.36 0.14
CA VAL A 205 10.18 6.25 -0.81
C VAL A 205 10.60 4.98 -0.06
N GLN A 206 9.89 3.88 -0.28
CA GLN A 206 10.28 2.57 0.23
C GLN A 206 10.52 1.57 -0.91
N TYR A 207 11.39 0.60 -0.67
CA TYR A 207 11.56 -0.56 -1.56
C TYR A 207 12.24 -1.71 -0.82
N GLU A 208 11.61 -2.89 -0.82
CA GLU A 208 12.10 -4.05 -0.05
C GLU A 208 13.23 -4.80 -0.76
N GLY A 209 13.24 -4.79 -2.10
CA GLY A 209 14.13 -5.66 -2.87
C GLY A 209 15.62 -5.43 -2.56
N GLY A 210 16.37 -6.53 -2.53
CA GLY A 210 17.82 -6.48 -2.29
C GLY A 210 18.23 -6.39 -0.83
N GLY A 211 17.33 -6.69 0.12
CA GLY A 211 17.66 -6.81 1.55
C GLY A 211 16.85 -5.91 2.48
N ALA A 212 15.90 -5.14 1.96
CA ALA A 212 14.98 -4.28 2.69
C ALA A 212 15.56 -3.03 3.37
N ASP A 213 16.87 -2.82 3.27
CA ASP A 213 17.59 -1.70 3.86
C ASP A 213 18.63 -1.08 2.90
N THR A 214 18.42 -1.22 1.59
CA THR A 214 19.31 -0.67 0.55
C THR A 214 19.33 0.86 0.53
N THR A 215 20.15 1.44 -0.35
CA THR A 215 20.21 2.88 -0.66
C THR A 215 18.94 3.41 -1.33
N ALA A 216 18.11 2.53 -1.90
CA ALA A 216 16.87 2.87 -2.61
C ALA A 216 15.62 2.90 -1.70
N THR A 217 15.80 2.96 -0.37
CA THR A 217 14.70 3.02 0.60
C THR A 217 14.98 3.97 1.77
N ASP A 218 14.03 4.85 2.06
CA ASP A 218 14.03 5.71 3.25
C ASP A 218 13.60 4.96 4.52
N ILE A 219 12.94 3.80 4.36
CA ILE A 219 12.32 3.00 5.43
C ILE A 219 12.87 1.58 5.35
N ILE A 220 13.31 1.01 6.48
CA ILE A 220 13.62 -0.42 6.54
C ILE A 220 12.29 -1.16 6.40
N CYS A 221 12.08 -1.86 5.30
CA CYS A 221 10.76 -2.36 4.95
C CYS A 221 10.69 -3.85 4.63
N PRO A 222 11.20 -4.73 5.51
CA PRO A 222 11.29 -6.15 5.22
C PRO A 222 9.92 -6.80 5.12
N MET A 223 9.86 -7.85 4.32
CA MET A 223 8.78 -8.83 4.40
C MET A 223 9.18 -10.00 5.31
N TYR A 224 8.28 -10.41 6.21
CA TYR A 224 8.36 -11.60 7.05
C TYR A 224 9.59 -11.71 7.97
N ALA A 225 10.23 -10.58 8.29
CA ALA A 225 11.19 -10.52 9.39
C ALA A 225 10.47 -10.79 10.72
N ARG A 226 11.06 -11.62 11.58
CA ARG A 226 10.48 -12.02 12.86
C ARG A 226 10.77 -10.97 13.93
N VAL A 227 10.07 -11.03 15.06
CA VAL A 227 10.29 -10.07 16.15
C VAL A 227 11.72 -10.16 16.70
N GLU A 228 12.12 -11.36 17.13
CA GLU A 228 13.42 -11.61 17.78
C GLU A 228 14.39 -12.44 16.93
N ARG A 229 13.86 -13.34 16.11
CA ARG A 229 14.67 -14.40 15.47
C ARG A 229 15.23 -13.96 14.13
N ASP A 230 16.55 -13.97 14.03
CA ASP A 230 17.27 -13.79 12.76
C ASP A 230 17.03 -14.94 11.78
N GLN A 231 16.99 -14.58 10.49
CA GLN A 231 16.93 -15.50 9.36
C GLN A 231 18.11 -15.15 8.43
N PRO A 232 19.29 -15.76 8.61
CA PRO A 232 20.51 -15.41 7.89
C PRO A 232 20.49 -16.02 6.47
N ILE A 233 19.71 -15.41 5.59
CA ILE A 233 19.66 -15.75 4.17
C ILE A 233 20.90 -15.09 3.51
N PRO A 234 21.73 -15.84 2.75
CA PRO A 234 22.87 -15.27 2.05
C PRO A 234 22.49 -14.06 1.19
N ALA A 235 23.30 -13.00 1.25
CA ALA A 235 23.11 -11.70 0.58
C ALA A 235 21.90 -10.85 1.03
N VAL A 236 20.83 -11.45 1.54
CA VAL A 236 19.59 -10.74 1.93
C VAL A 236 19.07 -11.21 3.30
N PRO A 237 19.85 -11.07 4.39
CA PRO A 237 19.44 -11.54 5.70
C PRO A 237 18.19 -10.80 6.19
N LYS A 238 17.28 -11.52 6.84
CA LYS A 238 16.13 -10.92 7.52
C LYS A 238 16.38 -10.98 9.02
N TRP A 239 16.92 -9.89 9.57
CA TRP A 239 17.19 -9.77 11.01
C TRP A 239 15.90 -9.73 11.82
N GLY A 240 15.96 -10.10 13.10
CA GLY A 240 14.89 -9.79 14.04
C GLY A 240 14.66 -8.28 14.05
N ILE A 241 13.41 -7.82 13.95
CA ILE A 241 13.12 -6.38 13.75
C ILE A 241 13.69 -5.50 14.87
N LYS A 242 13.72 -5.99 16.12
CA LYS A 242 14.33 -5.28 17.26
C LYS A 242 15.84 -5.12 17.08
N LYS A 243 16.51 -6.16 16.61
CA LYS A 243 17.94 -6.13 16.29
C LYS A 243 18.20 -5.20 15.09
N TRP A 244 17.38 -5.25 14.05
CA TRP A 244 17.60 -4.53 12.80
C TRP A 244 17.71 -3.03 13.02
N ILE A 245 16.78 -2.45 13.80
CA ILE A 245 16.81 -1.01 14.12
C ILE A 245 18.01 -0.60 15.00
N SER A 246 18.72 -1.56 15.60
CA SER A 246 19.89 -1.34 16.45
C SER A 246 21.22 -1.67 15.76
N LEU A 247 21.21 -2.06 14.48
CA LEU A 247 22.44 -2.35 13.77
C LEU A 247 23.34 -1.10 13.70
N PRO A 248 24.67 -1.26 13.74
CA PRO A 248 25.59 -0.12 13.72
C PRO A 248 25.34 0.80 12.52
N GLY A 249 25.08 2.09 12.80
CA GLY A 249 24.85 3.11 11.77
C GLY A 249 23.42 3.18 11.20
N GLU A 250 22.52 2.27 11.59
CA GLU A 250 21.15 2.26 11.08
C GLU A 250 20.25 3.21 11.87
N GLN A 251 19.70 4.23 11.18
CA GLN A 251 18.95 5.33 11.78
C GLN A 251 17.50 5.45 11.26
N ARG A 252 17.10 4.66 10.26
CA ARG A 252 15.78 4.74 9.61
C ARG A 252 14.65 4.11 10.45
N PRO A 253 13.38 4.51 10.26
CA PRO A 253 12.26 3.75 10.80
C PRO A 253 12.16 2.38 10.13
N LEU A 254 11.53 1.42 10.82
CA LEU A 254 11.21 0.10 10.28
C LEU A 254 9.69 -0.10 10.25
N ILE A 255 9.16 -0.39 9.06
CA ILE A 255 7.76 -0.71 8.82
C ILE A 255 7.72 -1.92 7.89
N LEU A 256 7.24 -3.06 8.39
CA LEU A 256 7.21 -4.29 7.58
C LEU A 256 6.27 -4.11 6.39
N CYS A 257 6.77 -4.22 5.15
CA CYS A 257 5.91 -4.14 3.96
C CYS A 257 4.97 -5.36 3.89
N GLU A 258 5.36 -6.48 4.51
CA GLU A 258 4.55 -7.68 4.70
C GLU A 258 4.92 -8.37 6.03
N TYR A 259 3.94 -8.74 6.84
CA TYR A 259 4.14 -9.60 8.01
C TYR A 259 2.88 -10.41 8.32
N ALA A 260 2.98 -11.33 9.30
CA ALA A 260 1.84 -12.11 9.80
C ALA A 260 1.00 -12.75 8.69
N HIS A 261 1.63 -13.57 7.84
CA HIS A 261 1.01 -14.22 6.68
C HIS A 261 -0.28 -14.99 7.06
N ALA A 262 -1.43 -14.48 6.63
CA ALA A 262 -2.79 -14.85 7.03
C ALA A 262 -3.40 -16.00 6.21
N MET A 263 -2.57 -16.94 5.76
CA MET A 263 -3.04 -18.09 4.97
C MET A 263 -3.63 -19.17 5.87
N GLY A 264 -4.94 -19.42 5.73
CA GLY A 264 -5.64 -20.48 6.46
C GLY A 264 -5.71 -20.20 7.97
N ASN A 265 -5.51 -21.24 8.79
CA ASN A 265 -5.41 -21.08 10.24
C ASN A 265 -4.01 -20.57 10.62
N SER A 266 -3.87 -19.25 10.72
CA SER A 266 -2.58 -18.56 10.92
C SER A 266 -2.69 -17.47 12.01
N LEU A 267 -1.89 -16.40 11.92
CA LEU A 267 -1.78 -15.29 12.88
C LEU A 267 -1.26 -15.69 14.27
N GLY A 268 -0.58 -16.84 14.36
CA GLY A 268 0.22 -17.18 15.54
C GLY A 268 1.25 -16.09 15.83
N ASN A 269 1.45 -15.78 17.12
CA ASN A 269 2.42 -14.77 17.61
C ASN A 269 2.19 -13.34 17.09
N PHE A 270 0.97 -13.03 16.61
CA PHE A 270 0.64 -11.66 16.18
C PHE A 270 0.79 -10.65 17.32
N ALA A 271 0.47 -11.04 18.56
CA ALA A 271 0.61 -10.20 19.75
C ALA A 271 2.06 -9.72 19.98
N ASP A 272 3.06 -10.56 19.69
CA ASP A 272 4.48 -10.25 19.91
C ASP A 272 4.94 -9.10 19.01
N TYR A 273 4.47 -9.06 17.75
CA TYR A 273 4.73 -7.94 16.85
C TYR A 273 4.16 -6.64 17.42
N TRP A 274 2.90 -6.66 17.87
CA TRP A 274 2.25 -5.47 18.41
C TRP A 274 2.83 -5.00 19.74
N GLN A 275 3.35 -5.90 20.56
CA GLN A 275 4.11 -5.54 21.74
C GLN A 275 5.37 -4.78 21.31
N ALA A 276 6.15 -5.34 20.38
CA ALA A 276 7.37 -4.70 19.89
C ALA A 276 7.09 -3.34 19.23
N PHE A 277 6.04 -3.23 18.41
CA PHE A 277 5.67 -1.96 17.77
C PHE A 277 5.28 -0.85 18.77
N ARG A 278 4.74 -1.23 19.94
CA ARG A 278 4.40 -0.27 21.00
C ARG A 278 5.58 0.09 21.89
N GLU A 279 6.52 -0.84 22.05
CA GLU A 279 7.69 -0.69 22.92
C GLU A 279 8.82 0.09 22.25
N TYR A 280 9.06 -0.11 20.95
CA TYR A 280 10.19 0.48 20.23
C TYR A 280 9.72 1.59 19.26
N PRO A 281 10.07 2.86 19.50
CA PRO A 281 9.56 3.99 18.70
C PRO A 281 9.82 3.88 17.19
N ARG A 282 10.97 3.32 16.79
CA ARG A 282 11.35 3.14 15.38
C ARG A 282 10.67 1.94 14.71
N LEU A 283 10.03 1.04 15.46
CA LEU A 283 9.22 -0.05 14.91
C LEU A 283 7.79 0.45 14.69
N GLN A 284 7.53 1.07 13.54
CA GLN A 284 6.29 1.80 13.30
C GLN A 284 5.18 0.96 12.68
N GLY A 285 5.16 -0.35 12.97
CA GLY A 285 4.13 -1.28 12.53
C GLY A 285 4.45 -2.00 11.23
N GLY A 286 3.41 -2.29 10.45
CA GLY A 286 3.56 -2.99 9.18
C GLY A 286 2.23 -3.33 8.52
N PHE A 287 2.32 -4.02 7.38
CA PHE A 287 1.17 -4.44 6.58
C PHE A 287 1.00 -5.96 6.62
N ILE A 288 -0.14 -6.43 7.14
CA ILE A 288 -0.46 -7.87 7.15
C ILE A 288 -0.54 -8.37 5.70
N TRP A 289 -0.08 -9.59 5.44
CA TRP A 289 -0.33 -10.27 4.17
C TRP A 289 -1.43 -11.31 4.34
N ASP A 290 -2.62 -11.19 3.74
CA ASP A 290 -3.13 -10.12 2.89
C ASP A 290 -4.67 -10.02 2.94
N TRP A 291 -5.23 -9.07 2.18
CA TRP A 291 -6.66 -8.85 1.97
C TRP A 291 -7.04 -8.87 0.47
N PRO A 292 -8.18 -9.45 0.08
CA PRO A 292 -8.83 -10.63 0.64
C PRO A 292 -8.19 -11.93 0.08
N THR A 293 -8.64 -13.10 0.55
CA THR A 293 -8.23 -14.38 -0.07
C THR A 293 -8.53 -14.38 -1.58
N ARG A 294 -7.51 -14.66 -2.39
CA ARG A 294 -7.60 -14.70 -3.86
C ARG A 294 -8.18 -16.00 -4.41
N ARG A 295 -9.36 -16.40 -3.91
CA ARG A 295 -10.11 -17.55 -4.42
C ARG A 295 -11.10 -17.07 -5.48
N SER A 296 -11.08 -17.70 -6.66
CA SER A 296 -12.14 -17.55 -7.66
C SER A 296 -13.23 -18.58 -7.41
N ALA A 297 -14.50 -18.17 -7.52
CA ALA A 297 -15.62 -19.09 -7.49
C ALA A 297 -15.53 -20.00 -8.72
N LYS A 298 -15.59 -21.32 -8.49
CA LYS A 298 -15.85 -22.30 -9.53
C LYS A 298 -17.20 -22.93 -9.22
N PRO A 299 -18.11 -23.07 -10.20
CA PRO A 299 -19.27 -23.92 -10.00
C PRO A 299 -18.76 -25.30 -9.59
N LEU A 300 -19.37 -25.88 -8.55
CA LEU A 300 -19.14 -27.29 -8.24
C LEU A 300 -19.47 -28.09 -9.50
N PRO A 301 -18.68 -29.11 -9.87
CA PRO A 301 -19.10 -30.01 -10.93
C PRO A 301 -20.50 -30.48 -10.57
N THR A 302 -21.48 -30.19 -11.43
CA THR A 302 -22.79 -30.81 -11.35
C THR A 302 -22.51 -32.29 -11.29
N ALA A 303 -23.00 -32.97 -10.25
CA ALA A 303 -22.96 -34.42 -10.22
C ALA A 303 -23.57 -34.87 -11.54
N ALA A 304 -22.76 -35.46 -12.42
CA ALA A 304 -23.28 -36.21 -13.55
C ALA A 304 -24.31 -37.15 -12.94
N SER A 305 -25.54 -37.06 -13.44
CA SER A 305 -26.70 -37.81 -12.96
C SER A 305 -26.29 -39.23 -12.56
N ALA A 306 -26.08 -39.44 -11.26
CA ALA A 306 -26.10 -40.78 -10.71
C ALA A 306 -27.55 -41.23 -10.93
N GLY A 307 -27.73 -42.25 -11.76
CA GLY A 307 -29.03 -42.89 -11.95
C GLY A 307 -29.67 -43.23 -10.59
N PRO A 308 -31.00 -43.37 -10.55
CA PRO A 308 -31.74 -43.39 -9.29
C PRO A 308 -31.28 -44.58 -8.44
N MET A 309 -30.49 -44.32 -7.40
CA MET A 309 -30.43 -45.22 -6.24
C MET A 309 -31.50 -44.73 -5.27
N ALA A 310 -32.63 -45.43 -5.34
CA ALA A 310 -33.70 -45.31 -4.37
C ALA A 310 -33.16 -45.66 -2.98
N ALA A 311 -33.25 -44.70 -2.05
CA ALA A 311 -33.33 -44.97 -0.63
C ALA A 311 -34.20 -43.86 -0.02
N THR A 312 -35.51 -44.08 0.00
CA THR A 312 -36.47 -43.25 0.71
C THR A 312 -36.35 -43.53 2.20
N LEU A 313 -35.80 -42.58 2.95
CA LEU A 313 -35.92 -42.56 4.41
C LEU A 313 -37.29 -41.95 4.75
N VAL A 314 -38.24 -42.80 5.14
CA VAL A 314 -39.54 -42.36 5.67
C VAL A 314 -39.37 -42.06 7.15
N ILE A 315 -39.47 -40.78 7.54
CA ILE A 315 -39.60 -40.36 8.94
C ILE A 315 -41.09 -40.08 9.18
N SER A 316 -41.77 -41.02 9.85
CA SER A 316 -43.14 -40.83 10.32
C SER A 316 -43.13 -40.05 11.64
N LEU A 317 -43.73 -38.86 11.65
CA LEU A 317 -43.94 -38.06 12.86
C LEU A 317 -45.39 -38.27 13.33
N THR A 318 -45.58 -39.02 14.43
CA THR A 318 -46.88 -39.16 15.08
C THR A 318 -46.98 -38.12 16.19
N ILE A 319 -47.88 -37.15 16.03
CA ILE A 319 -48.24 -36.20 17.09
C ILE A 319 -49.30 -36.88 17.96
N ALA A 320 -49.00 -37.09 19.23
CA ALA A 320 -49.97 -37.48 20.25
C ALA A 320 -50.11 -36.33 21.26
N SER A 321 -51.28 -35.72 21.30
CA SER A 321 -51.70 -34.80 22.36
C SER A 321 -52.24 -35.61 23.54
N SER A 322 -51.69 -35.42 24.73
CA SER A 322 -52.32 -35.83 25.97
C SER A 322 -52.90 -34.61 26.68
N VAL A 323 -54.20 -34.73 26.94
CA VAL A 323 -55.12 -33.93 27.78
C VAL A 323 -54.44 -33.13 28.89
#